data_AF-A0A7C1B6X3-F1
#
_entry.id   AF-A0A7C1B6X3-F1
#
_cell.length_a   1.000
_cell.length_b   1.000
_cell.length_c   1.000
_cell.angle_alpha   90.00
_cell.angle_beta   90.00
_cell.angle_gamma   90.00
#
_symmetry.space_group_name_H-M   'P 1'
#
loop_
_entity.id
_entity.type
_entity.pdbx_description
1 polymer ?
#
loop_
_entity_poly.entity_id
_entity_poly.type
_entity_poly.pdbx_seq_one_letter_code
_entity_poly.pdbx_strand_id
1 'polypeptide(L)'
;MSGEEKKRIPKTTVYRLSVYYRALSNLEEEGVDSISSADLSEIAGFSAAQIRKDLTYYGQFGRPGRGYVVSHLKSQLRTILGID
;
A
#
# COMPACT_ATOMS: atom_id res chain seq x y z
N MET A 1 -19.04 -2.31 27.45
CA MET A 1 -18.94 -2.23 25.97
C MET A 1 -17.63 -1.54 25.66
N SER A 2 -16.57 -2.33 25.48
CA SER A 2 -15.23 -1.84 25.15
C SER A 2 -15.25 -1.31 23.73
N GLY A 3 -15.36 0.01 23.58
CA GLY A 3 -15.12 0.68 22.31
C GLY A 3 -13.69 0.39 21.92
N GLU A 4 -13.49 -0.38 20.84
CA GLU A 4 -12.20 -0.47 20.20
C GLU A 4 -11.76 0.96 19.86
N GLU A 5 -10.75 1.46 20.58
CA GLU A 5 -10.03 2.66 20.16
C GLU A 5 -9.63 2.43 18.70
N LYS A 6 -10.24 3.19 17.78
CA LYS A 6 -9.75 3.34 16.42
C LYS A 6 -8.30 3.78 16.54
N LYS A 7 -7.35 2.83 16.54
CA LYS A 7 -5.91 3.08 16.63
C LYS A 7 -5.61 4.17 15.62
N ARG A 8 -5.34 5.37 16.16
CA ARG A 8 -5.12 6.57 15.37
C ARG A 8 -3.88 6.28 14.53
N ILE A 9 -4.09 6.11 13.24
CA ILE A 9 -3.05 5.69 12.32
C ILE A 9 -1.91 6.71 12.43
N PRO A 10 -0.66 6.27 12.60
CA PRO A 10 0.45 7.19 12.60
C PRO A 10 0.43 8.04 11.32
N LYS A 11 0.56 9.36 11.47
CA LYS A 11 0.68 10.27 10.32
C LYS A 11 1.79 9.83 9.35
N THR A 12 2.83 9.21 9.89
CA THR A 12 3.94 8.64 9.12
C THR A 12 3.49 7.50 8.19
N THR A 13 2.51 6.67 8.59
CA THR A 13 1.94 5.64 7.72
C THR A 13 1.15 6.26 6.58
N VAL A 14 0.32 7.27 6.85
CA VAL A 14 -0.45 7.97 5.80
C VAL A 14 0.49 8.59 4.75
N TYR A 15 1.59 9.20 5.18
CA TYR A 15 2.62 9.69 4.27
C TYR A 15 3.16 8.57 3.37
N ARG A 16 3.54 7.42 3.94
CA ARG A 16 4.05 6.28 3.16
C ARG A 16 3.03 5.73 2.17
N LEU A 17 1.76 5.63 2.57
CA LEU A 17 0.69 5.23 1.64
C LEU A 17 0.57 6.17 0.43
N SER A 18 0.74 7.48 0.64
CA SER A 18 0.75 8.44 -0.46
C SER A 18 1.93 8.22 -1.42
N VAL A 19 3.09 7.79 -0.90
CA VAL A 19 4.25 7.43 -1.73
C VAL A 19 3.96 6.17 -2.53
N TYR A 20 3.41 5.13 -1.88
CA TYR A 20 3.01 3.90 -2.57
C TYR A 20 1.98 4.16 -3.66
N TYR A 21 0.97 4.98 -3.40
CA TYR A 21 -0.04 5.35 -4.38
C TYR A 21 0.56 5.98 -5.65
N ARG A 22 1.54 6.90 -5.49
CA ARG A 22 2.24 7.49 -6.65
C ARG A 22 3.05 6.48 -7.42
N ALA A 23 3.82 5.64 -6.73
CA ALA A 23 4.58 4.56 -7.37
C ALA A 23 3.67 3.61 -8.17
N LEU A 24 2.55 3.20 -7.58
CA LEU A 24 1.57 2.34 -8.24
C LEU A 24 0.85 3.03 -9.41
N SER A 25 0.69 4.35 -9.36
CA SER A 25 0.11 5.10 -10.48
C SER A 25 1.03 5.06 -11.69
N ASN A 26 2.34 5.28 -11.49
CA ASN A 26 3.33 5.19 -12.57
C ASN A 26 3.40 3.76 -13.14
N LEU A 27 3.41 2.74 -12.26
CA LEU A 27 3.42 1.34 -12.69
C LEU A 27 2.19 0.96 -13.51
N GLU A 28 1.01 1.45 -13.14
CA GLU A 28 -0.22 1.24 -13.90
C GLU A 28 -0.14 1.91 -15.29
N GLU A 29 0.39 3.12 -15.37
CA GLU A 29 0.64 3.83 -16.64
C GLU A 29 1.64 3.09 -17.54
N GLU A 30 2.62 2.40 -16.94
CA GLU A 30 3.59 1.54 -17.62
C GLU A 30 3.03 0.15 -17.99
N GLY A 31 1.78 -0.17 -17.60
CA GLY A 31 1.14 -1.45 -17.91
C GLY A 31 1.58 -2.63 -17.02
N VAL A 32 2.12 -2.35 -15.83
CA VAL A 32 2.53 -3.39 -14.87
C VAL A 32 1.31 -3.92 -14.11
N ASP A 33 1.01 -5.21 -14.27
CA ASP A 33 -0.15 -5.84 -13.62
C ASP A 33 0.06 -6.14 -12.13
N SER A 34 1.28 -6.53 -11.76
CA SER A 34 1.59 -6.95 -10.38
C SER A 34 3.02 -6.58 -9.98
N ILE A 35 3.21 -6.31 -8.68
CA ILE A 35 4.50 -5.96 -8.11
C ILE A 35 4.75 -6.67 -6.77
N SER A 36 5.98 -7.11 -6.53
CA SER A 36 6.35 -7.68 -5.23
C SER A 36 6.63 -6.59 -4.19
N SER A 37 6.65 -6.94 -2.90
CA SER A 37 7.08 -5.99 -1.87
C SER A 37 8.58 -5.62 -1.98
N ALA A 38 9.38 -6.46 -2.63
CA ALA A 38 10.80 -6.19 -2.85
C ALA A 38 11.00 -5.18 -3.98
N ASP A 39 10.29 -5.35 -5.10
CA ASP A 39 10.38 -4.39 -6.21
C ASP A 39 9.75 -3.05 -5.82
N LEU A 40 8.62 -3.08 -5.08
CA LEU A 40 8.01 -1.88 -4.54
C LEU A 40 8.93 -1.16 -3.54
N SER A 41 9.83 -1.87 -2.85
CA SER A 41 10.81 -1.21 -1.97
C SER A 41 11.85 -0.40 -2.72
N GLU A 42 12.29 -0.87 -3.87
CA GLU A 42 13.30 -0.18 -4.69
C GLU A 42 12.78 1.16 -5.21
N ILE A 43 11.50 1.22 -5.59
CA ILE A 43 10.88 2.44 -6.12
C ILE A 43 10.31 3.36 -5.03
N ALA A 44 9.82 2.82 -3.92
CA ALA A 44 9.19 3.62 -2.86
C ALA A 44 10.17 4.10 -1.79
N GLY A 45 11.39 3.55 -1.73
CA GLY A 45 12.41 3.94 -0.76
C GLY A 45 12.12 3.47 0.68
N PHE A 46 11.34 2.41 0.84
CA PHE A 46 11.02 1.81 2.15
C PHE A 46 11.27 0.31 2.11
N SER A 47 11.72 -0.29 3.20
CA SER A 47 11.98 -1.73 3.21
C SER A 47 10.72 -2.56 2.91
N ALA A 48 10.90 -3.70 2.24
CA ALA A 48 9.81 -4.63 1.93
C ALA A 48 9.02 -5.05 3.19
N ALA A 49 9.70 -5.17 4.34
CA ALA A 49 9.07 -5.48 5.62
C ALA A 49 8.15 -4.34 6.10
N GLN A 50 8.58 -3.08 5.96
CA GLN A 50 7.78 -1.91 6.31
C GLN A 50 6.54 -1.81 5.41
N ILE A 51 6.71 -2.01 4.10
CA ILE A 51 5.60 -2.04 3.14
C ILE A 51 4.56 -3.09 3.53
N ARG A 52 4.99 -4.35 3.77
CA ARG A 52 4.06 -5.42 4.19
C ARG A 52 3.31 -5.06 5.47
N LYS A 53 4.00 -4.46 6.45
CA LYS A 53 3.40 -4.05 7.72
C LYS A 53 2.36 -2.95 7.54
N ASP A 54 2.68 -1.94 6.73
CA ASP A 54 1.76 -0.84 6.44
C ASP A 54 0.52 -1.33 5.70
N LEU A 55 0.70 -2.18 4.69
CA LEU A 55 -0.41 -2.74 3.94
C LEU A 55 -1.27 -3.67 4.81
N THR A 56 -0.68 -4.55 5.63
CA THR A 56 -1.47 -5.44 6.51
C THR A 56 -2.38 -4.67 7.48
N TYR A 57 -2.05 -3.42 7.82
CA TYR A 57 -2.87 -2.60 8.70
C TYR A 57 -4.26 -2.27 8.11
N TYR A 58 -4.40 -2.26 6.78
CA TYR A 58 -5.63 -1.85 6.10
C TYR A 58 -6.37 -2.99 5.40
N GLY A 59 -5.84 -4.22 5.46
CA GLY A 59 -6.43 -5.37 4.80
C GLY A 59 -5.39 -6.32 4.22
N GLN A 60 -5.87 -7.33 3.50
CA GLN A 60 -5.02 -8.27 2.77
C GLN A 60 -4.96 -7.87 1.31
N PHE A 61 -3.84 -7.26 0.91
CA PHE A 61 -3.68 -6.70 -0.44
C PHE A 61 -2.91 -7.59 -1.42
N GLY A 62 -2.38 -8.73 -0.95
CA GLY A 62 -1.53 -9.60 -1.76
C GLY A 62 -1.62 -11.05 -1.36
N ARG A 63 -1.05 -11.93 -2.18
CA ARG A 63 -0.89 -13.36 -1.88
C ARG A 63 0.60 -13.67 -1.73
N PRO A 64 1.01 -14.46 -0.71
CA PRO A 64 2.39 -14.92 -0.59
C PRO A 64 2.89 -15.48 -1.93
N GLY A 65 4.06 -15.00 -2.38
CA GLY A 65 4.67 -15.43 -3.64
C GLY A 65 4.09 -14.85 -4.93
N ARG A 66 3.02 -14.05 -4.91
CA ARG A 66 2.46 -13.38 -6.11
C ARG A 66 2.52 -11.85 -6.10
N GLY A 67 2.85 -11.25 -4.96
CA GLY A 67 2.88 -9.79 -4.83
C GLY A 67 1.48 -9.17 -4.74
N TYR A 68 1.39 -7.92 -5.18
CA TYR A 68 0.20 -7.08 -5.16
C TYR A 68 -0.24 -6.80 -6.59
N VAL A 69 -1.54 -6.93 -6.86
CA VAL A 69 -2.12 -6.44 -8.13
C VAL A 69 -2.09 -4.92 -8.10
N VAL A 70 -1.43 -4.29 -9.07
CA VAL A 70 -1.13 -2.84 -9.06
C VAL A 70 -2.41 -2.02 -9.04
N SER A 71 -3.32 -2.27 -9.98
CA SER A 71 -4.60 -1.55 -10.09
C SER A 71 -5.47 -1.69 -8.85
N HIS A 72 -5.57 -2.91 -8.31
CA HIS A 72 -6.33 -3.19 -7.10
C HIS A 72 -5.73 -2.46 -5.89
N LEU A 73 -4.42 -2.59 -5.67
CA LEU A 73 -3.75 -1.93 -4.54
C LEU A 73 -3.85 -0.40 -4.66
N LYS A 74 -3.65 0.17 -5.86
CA LYS A 74 -3.82 1.61 -6.12
C LYS A 74 -5.23 2.08 -5.75
N SER A 75 -6.27 1.38 -6.20
CA SER A 75 -7.67 1.70 -5.88
C SER A 75 -7.94 1.66 -4.37
N GLN A 76 -7.40 0.66 -3.67
CA GLN A 76 -7.58 0.58 -2.21
C GLN A 76 -6.86 1.72 -1.48
N LEU A 77 -5.64 2.06 -1.90
CA LEU A 77 -4.92 3.21 -1.33
C LEU A 77 -5.64 4.53 -1.62
N ARG A 78 -6.28 4.68 -2.78
CA ARG A 78 -7.12 5.84 -3.13
C ARG A 78 -8.22 6.05 -2.09
N THR A 79 -8.98 5.00 -1.79
CA THR A 79 -10.04 5.02 -0.79
C THR A 79 -9.51 5.30 0.62
N ILE A 80 -8.39 4.67 1.01
CA ILE A 80 -7.76 4.88 2.34
C ILE A 80 -7.29 6.33 2.52
N LEU A 81 -6.76 6.94 1.46
CA LEU A 81 -6.28 8.32 1.46
C LEU A 81 -7.41 9.35 1.30
N GLY A 82 -8.64 8.93 0.98
CA GLY A 82 -9.78 9.82 0.79
C GLY A 82 -9.67 10.73 -0.43
N ILE A 83 -9.04 10.24 -1.50
CA ILE A 83 -8.82 10.98 -2.76
C ILE A 83 -9.78 10.53 -3.87
N ASP A 84 -11.01 10.16 -3.48
CA ASP A 84 -12.09 9.81 -4.41
C ASP A 84 -12.61 11.00 -5.21
#